data_AF-A0AA87LZ22-F1
#
_entry.id   AF-A0AA87LZ22-F1
#
_cell.length_a   1.000
_cell.length_b   1.000
_cell.length_c   1.000
_cell.angle_alpha   90.00
_cell.angle_beta   90.00
_cell.angle_gamma   90.00
#
_symmetry.space_group_name_H-M   'P 1'
#
loop_
_entity.id
_entity.type
_entity.pdbx_description
1 polymer ?
#
loop_
_entity_poly.entity_id
_entity_poly.type
_entity_poly.pdbx_seq_one_letter_code
_entity_poly.pdbx_strand_id
1 'polypeptide(L)' 'MAEHHTGPIETGAPMDYKEHEKTYNGFLLVARVGSAIIAALLIAMTAGFFGHAGLFGGFLIFVVLSIVGAFLAR' A
#
# COMPACT_ATOMS: atom_id res chain seq x y z
N MET A 1 8.24 41.55 -21.17
CA MET A 1 6.97 40.99 -20.67
C MET A 1 6.51 39.99 -21.73
N ALA A 2 6.57 38.69 -21.45
CA ALA A 2 6.02 37.70 -22.38
C ALA A 2 4.51 37.96 -22.51
N GLU A 3 4.04 38.05 -23.75
CA GLU A 3 2.66 38.34 -24.06
C GLU A 3 1.75 37.26 -23.44
N HIS A 4 0.86 37.70 -22.56
CA HIS A 4 -0.11 36.81 -21.92
C HIS A 4 -1.13 36.41 -22.98
N HIS A 5 -0.93 35.25 -23.59
CA HIS A 5 -1.91 34.63 -24.47
C HIS A 5 -3.14 34.24 -23.64
N THR A 6 -4.11 35.15 -23.53
CA THR A 6 -5.46 34.83 -23.03
C THR A 6 -6.25 34.19 -24.17
N GLY A 7 -5.86 32.98 -24.57
CA GLY A 7 -6.75 32.10 -25.33
C GLY A 7 -7.99 31.75 -24.50
N PRO A 8 -9.05 31.20 -25.12
CA PRO A 8 -10.17 30.62 -24.38
C PRO A 8 -9.62 29.73 -23.27
N ILE A 9 -10.22 29.73 -22.07
CA ILE A 9 -9.81 28.79 -21.03
C ILE A 9 -10.00 27.40 -21.65
N GLU A 10 -8.88 26.79 -22.04
CA GLU A 10 -8.78 25.42 -22.51
C GLU A 10 -9.10 24.53 -21.30
N THR A 11 -10.37 24.52 -20.88
CA THR A 11 -10.87 23.66 -19.80
C THR A 11 -10.75 22.17 -20.16
N GLY A 12 -10.26 21.88 -21.37
CA GLY A 12 -10.13 20.54 -21.92
C GLY A 12 -11.50 19.90 -22.12
N ALA A 13 -11.55 18.84 -22.92
CA ALA A 13 -12.68 17.93 -22.84
C ALA A 13 -12.75 17.32 -21.42
N PRO A 14 -13.93 16.97 -20.89
CA PRO A 14 -14.05 16.31 -19.60
C PRO A 14 -13.22 15.02 -19.62
N MET A 15 -12.26 14.91 -18.69
CA MET A 15 -11.37 13.76 -18.61
C MET A 15 -12.15 12.54 -18.09
N ASP A 16 -11.96 11.37 -18.70
CA ASP A 16 -12.52 10.12 -18.19
C ASP A 16 -11.64 9.58 -17.03
N TYR A 17 -12.15 9.69 -15.81
CA TYR A 17 -11.43 9.31 -14.59
C TYR A 17 -11.53 7.83 -14.24
N LYS A 18 -12.35 7.04 -14.94
CA LYS A 18 -12.66 5.65 -14.52
C LYS A 18 -11.41 4.79 -14.33
N GLU A 19 -10.48 4.83 -15.27
CA GLU A 19 -9.24 4.03 -15.19
C GLU A 19 -8.21 4.64 -14.21
N HIS A 20 -8.22 5.97 -14.02
CA HIS A 20 -7.37 6.65 -13.04
C HIS A 20 -7.77 6.24 -11.62
N GLU A 21 -9.05 6.33 -11.29
CA GLU A 21 -9.58 5.96 -9.98
C GLU A 21 -9.36 4.46 -9.69
N LYS A 22 -9.62 3.60 -10.67
CA LYS A 22 -9.38 2.15 -10.54
C LYS A 22 -7.92 1.84 -10.21
N THR A 23 -6.99 2.44 -10.93
CA THR A 23 -5.55 2.22 -10.70
C THR A 23 -5.10 2.79 -9.36
N TYR A 24 -5.59 3.98 -9.00
CA TYR A 24 -5.28 4.61 -7.72
C TYR A 24 -5.81 3.80 -6.54
N ASN A 25 -7.03 3.27 -6.63
CA ASN A 25 -7.60 2.39 -5.61
C ASN A 25 -6.80 1.09 -5.48
N GLY A 26 -6.33 0.52 -6.59
CA GLY A 26 -5.41 -0.62 -6.58
C GLY A 26 -4.09 -0.30 -5.88
N PHE A 27 -3.49 0.86 -6.20
CA PHE A 27 -2.29 1.35 -5.54
C PHE A 27 -2.48 1.50 -4.03
N LEU A 28 -3.56 2.15 -3.59
CA LEU A 28 -3.85 2.31 -2.16
C LEU A 28 -4.01 0.96 -1.46
N LEU A 29 -4.70 0.00 -2.10
CA LEU A 29 -4.87 -1.34 -1.56
C LEU A 29 -3.54 -2.07 -1.38
N VAL A 30 -2.67 -2.00 -2.39
CA VAL A 30 -1.35 -2.64 -2.32
C VAL A 30 -0.46 -1.94 -1.29
N ALA A 31 -0.47 -0.61 -1.23
CA ALA A 31 0.35 0.15 -0.30
C ALA A 31 -0.01 -0.13 1.17
N ARG A 32 -1.30 -0.15 1.51
CA ARG A 32 -1.76 -0.39 2.88
C ARG A 32 -1.56 -1.85 3.33
N VAL A 33 -1.91 -2.82 2.48
CA VAL A 33 -1.72 -4.25 2.82
C VAL A 33 -0.23 -4.62 2.78
N GLY A 34 0.51 -4.11 1.79
CA GLY A 34 1.94 -4.34 1.66
C GLY A 34 2.74 -3.80 2.84
N SER A 35 2.45 -2.58 3.30
CA SER A 35 3.10 -2.03 4.50
C SER A 35 2.81 -2.84 5.76
N ALA A 36 1.58 -3.32 5.94
CA ALA A 36 1.21 -4.20 7.05
C ALA A 36 1.96 -5.54 7.00
N ILE A 37 2.11 -6.15 5.81
CA ILE A 37 2.87 -7.39 5.62
C ILE A 37 4.36 -7.19 5.94
N ILE A 38 4.95 -6.08 5.52
CA ILE A 38 6.36 -5.76 5.84
C ILE A 38 6.54 -5.63 7.36
N ALA A 39 5.64 -4.92 8.04
CA ALA A 39 5.68 -4.80 9.50
C ALA A 39 5.54 -6.18 10.18
N ALA A 40 4.61 -7.02 9.72
CA ALA A 40 4.43 -8.38 10.23
C ALA A 40 5.68 -9.25 10.04
N LEU A 41 6.36 -9.13 8.89
CA LEU A 41 7.61 -9.84 8.61
C LEU A 41 8.72 -9.44 9.59
N LEU A 42 8.88 -8.14 9.84
CA LEU A 42 9.89 -7.64 10.77
C LEU A 42 9.64 -8.16 12.20
N ILE A 43 8.39 -8.11 12.67
CA ILE A 43 8.00 -8.63 13.99
C ILE A 43 8.26 -10.15 14.08
N ALA A 44 7.90 -10.89 13.04
CA ALA A 44 8.13 -12.32 12.98
C ALA A 44 9.61 -12.70 12.98
N MET A 45 10.45 -11.95 12.27
CA MET A 45 11.91 -12.12 12.30
C MET A 45 12.46 -11.80 13.70
N THR A 46 11.95 -10.75 14.36
CA THR A 46 12.33 -10.45 15.74
C THR A 46 12.02 -11.62 16.67
N ALA A 47 10.81 -12.17 16.60
CA ALA A 47 10.42 -13.32 17.43
C ALA A 47 11.17 -14.62 17.08
N GLY A 48 11.39 -14.87 15.78
CA GLY A 48 12.06 -16.07 15.29
C GLY A 48 13.54 -16.13 15.68
N PHE A 49 14.27 -15.02 15.52
CA PHE A 49 15.72 -14.96 15.75
C PHE A 49 16.10 -14.58 17.19
N PHE A 50 15.40 -13.60 17.79
CA PHE A 50 15.75 -13.10 19.12
C PHE A 50 14.85 -13.68 20.23
N GLY A 51 13.61 -14.05 19.89
CA GLY A 51 12.64 -14.63 20.81
C GLY A 51 12.72 -16.15 21.00
N HIS A 52 13.73 -16.82 20.44
CA HIS A 52 13.92 -18.29 20.47
C HIS A 52 12.75 -19.10 19.86
N ALA A 53 11.83 -18.47 19.11
CA ALA A 53 10.72 -19.16 18.46
C ALA A 53 11.17 -20.02 17.25
N GLY A 54 12.38 -19.78 16.74
CA GLY A 54 12.94 -20.49 15.59
C GLY A 54 12.19 -20.18 14.28
N LEU A 55 12.53 -20.91 13.21
CA LEU A 55 11.96 -20.68 11.88
C LEU A 55 10.44 -20.93 11.85
N PHE A 56 9.99 -22.06 12.41
CA PHE A 56 8.58 -22.43 12.38
C PHE A 56 7.72 -21.54 13.28
N GLY A 57 8.23 -21.14 14.46
CA GLY A 57 7.52 -20.20 15.33
C GLY A 57 7.44 -18.79 14.73
N GLY A 58 8.54 -18.28 14.18
CA GLY A 58 8.54 -17.01 13.44
C GLY A 58 7.60 -17.04 12.23
N PHE A 59 7.61 -18.14 11.45
CA PHE A 59 6.71 -18.30 10.31
C PHE A 59 5.23 -18.31 10.72
N LEU A 60 4.88 -19.00 11.81
CA LEU A 60 3.51 -19.00 12.32
C LEU A 60 3.08 -17.59 12.75
N ILE A 61 3.95 -16.85 13.45
CA ILE A 61 3.70 -15.46 13.83
C ILE A 61 3.50 -14.58 12.60
N PHE A 62 4.34 -14.75 11.56
CA PHE A 62 4.21 -14.02 10.31
C PHE A 62 2.86 -14.25 9.64
N VAL A 63 2.41 -15.51 9.54
CA VAL A 63 1.12 -15.85 8.91
C VAL A 63 -0.04 -15.21 9.69
N VAL A 64 -0.06 -15.36 11.01
CA VAL A 64 -1.11 -14.79 11.85
C VAL A 64 -1.16 -13.26 11.73
N LEU A 65 0.00 -12.59 11.89
CA LEU A 65 0.07 -11.14 11.82
C LEU A 65 -0.20 -10.60 10.41
N SER A 66 0.15 -11.33 9.36
CA SER A 66 -0.16 -10.93 7.99
C SER A 66 -1.66 -10.97 7.72
N ILE A 67 -2.37 -12.00 8.21
CA ILE A 67 -3.82 -12.09 8.10
C ILE A 67 -4.47 -10.94 8.87
N VAL A 68 -4.12 -10.77 10.15
CA VAL A 68 -4.67 -9.70 11.00
C VAL A 68 -4.36 -8.32 10.42
N GLY A 69 -3.13 -8.09 9.98
CA GLY A 69 -2.67 -6.83 9.39
C GLY A 69 -3.39 -6.52 8.07
N ALA A 70 -3.62 -7.52 7.21
CA ALA A 70 -4.37 -7.33 5.97
C ALA A 70 -5.85 -6.97 6.23
N PHE A 71 -6.46 -7.52 7.28
CA PHE A 71 -7.82 -7.14 7.69
C PHE A 71 -7.87 -5.75 8.30
N LEU A 72 -6.89 -5.39 9.14
CA LEU A 72 -6.82 -4.07 9.78
C LEU A 72 -6.54 -2.95 8.76
N ALA A 73 -5.76 -3.24 7.72
CA ALA A 73 -5.42 -2.30 6.66
C ALA A 73 -6.50 -2.20 5.57
N ARG A 74 -7.62 -2.94 5.66
CA ARG A 74 -8.72 -2.89 4.69
C ARG A 74 -9.64 -1.70 4.93
#